data_AF-A0A9D1YAA6-F1
#
_entry.id   AF-A0A9D1YAA6-F1
#
_cell.length_a   1.000
_cell.length_b   1.000
_cell.length_c   1.000
_cell.angle_alpha   90.00
_cell.angle_beta   90.00
_cell.angle_gamma   90.00
#
_symmetry.space_group_name_H-M   'P 1'
#
loop_
_entity.id
_entity.type
_entity.pdbx_description
1 polymer ?
#
loop_
_entity_poly.entity_id
_entity_poly.type
_entity_poly.pdbx_seq_one_letter_code
_entity_poly.pdbx_strand_id
1 'polypeptide(L)'
;MATIFAATSLQLDADKKKELLDELDKSITTMFKTYSLYYTPVPAENVSPDAKDQMTYFVFVPPYMEVERRRQFIKLLTDTTVRVVGYKGPMKVIVIYKYHDDEACGVDGVLRADAKAAAAKKD
;
A
#
# COMPACT_ATOMS: atom_id res chain seq x y z
N MET A 1 7.42 7.08 6.29
CA MET A 1 6.32 6.17 6.63
C MET A 1 5.41 6.09 5.42
N ALA A 2 4.86 4.91 5.13
CA ALA A 2 3.79 4.75 4.14
C ALA A 2 2.58 4.12 4.82
N THR A 3 1.38 4.58 4.47
CA THR A 3 0.14 3.91 4.87
C THR A 3 -0.47 3.27 3.64
N ILE A 4 -0.78 1.98 3.70
CA ILE A 4 -1.23 1.20 2.54
C ILE A 4 -2.58 0.59 2.88
N PHE A 5 -3.59 0.87 2.07
CA PHE A 5 -4.88 0.19 2.12
C PHE A 5 -5.00 -0.70 0.89
N ALA A 6 -5.13 -2.00 1.10
CA ALA A 6 -5.35 -3.00 0.08
C ALA A 6 -6.83 -3.38 0.08
N ALA A 7 -7.58 -2.90 -0.90
CA ALA A 7 -8.97 -3.31 -1.13
C ALA A 7 -9.00 -4.41 -2.19
N THR A 8 -9.68 -5.52 -1.93
CA THR A 8 -9.65 -6.66 -2.86
C THR A 8 -10.93 -7.45 -2.93
N SER A 9 -11.29 -7.88 -4.13
CA SER A 9 -12.37 -8.82 -4.38
C SER A 9 -11.88 -10.27 -4.48
N LEU A 10 -10.57 -10.52 -4.28
CA LEU A 10 -10.01 -11.86 -4.21
C LEU A 10 -10.65 -12.61 -3.03
N GLN A 11 -11.32 -13.72 -3.34
CA GLN A 11 -11.89 -14.62 -2.34
C GLN A 11 -10.79 -15.61 -1.90
N LEU A 12 -9.93 -15.16 -0.98
CA LEU A 12 -8.86 -15.97 -0.42
C LEU A 12 -9.35 -16.67 0.86
N ASP A 13 -8.98 -17.93 1.02
CA ASP A 13 -9.09 -18.60 2.31
C ASP A 13 -8.12 -17.99 3.35
N ALA A 14 -8.27 -18.41 4.62
CA ALA A 14 -7.49 -17.86 5.72
C ALA A 14 -5.97 -18.07 5.54
N ASP A 15 -5.56 -19.24 5.04
CA ASP A 15 -4.15 -19.60 4.88
C ASP A 15 -3.50 -18.80 3.76
N LYS A 16 -4.17 -18.70 2.61
CA LYS A 16 -3.71 -17.93 1.46
C LYS A 16 -3.70 -16.43 1.74
N LYS A 17 -4.69 -15.93 2.48
CA LYS A 17 -4.70 -14.55 2.96
C LYS A 17 -3.50 -14.29 3.86
N LYS A 18 -3.21 -15.20 4.80
CA LYS A 18 -2.04 -15.08 5.69
C LYS A 18 -0.74 -15.08 4.89
N GLU A 19 -0.57 -16.02 3.97
CA GLU A 19 0.60 -16.10 3.09
C GLU A 19 0.81 -14.80 2.31
N LEU A 20 -0.25 -14.24 1.74
CA LEU A 20 -0.18 -12.98 1.01
C LEU A 20 0.29 -11.83 1.92
N LEU A 21 -0.26 -11.72 3.13
CA LEU A 21 0.13 -10.66 4.07
C LEU A 21 1.59 -10.82 4.53
N ASP A 22 2.03 -12.04 4.81
CA ASP A 22 3.41 -12.33 5.23
C ASP A 22 4.41 -12.00 4.09
N GLU A 23 4.07 -12.33 2.84
CA GLU A 23 4.92 -12.03 1.68
C GLU A 23 4.93 -10.55 1.31
N LEU A 24 3.79 -9.86 1.47
CA LEU A 24 3.72 -8.41 1.32
C LEU A 24 4.57 -7.72 2.39
N ASP A 25 4.54 -8.16 3.64
CA ASP A 25 5.38 -7.60 4.71
C ASP A 25 6.87 -7.70 4.39
N LYS A 26 7.35 -8.90 4.02
CA LYS A 26 8.74 -9.11 3.60
C LYS A 26 9.13 -8.21 2.42
N SER A 27 8.21 -8.01 1.48
CA SER A 27 8.48 -7.23 0.28
C SER A 27 8.48 -5.72 0.58
N ILE A 28 7.49 -5.21 1.31
CA ILE A 28 7.33 -3.78 1.62
C ILE A 28 8.48 -3.29 2.51
N THR A 29 8.92 -4.11 3.47
CA THR A 29 10.02 -3.77 4.40
C THR A 29 11.36 -3.56 3.69
N THR A 30 11.54 -4.09 2.47
CA THR A 30 12.73 -3.79 1.64
C THR A 30 12.82 -2.34 1.19
N MET A 31 11.69 -1.61 1.20
CA MET A 31 11.65 -0.23 0.73
C MET A 31 11.18 0.78 1.78
N PHE A 32 10.38 0.36 2.77
CA PHE A 32 9.90 1.23 3.83
C PHE A 32 10.30 0.68 5.19
N LYS A 33 11.13 1.44 5.92
CA LYS A 33 11.50 1.12 7.31
C LYS A 33 10.28 1.09 8.26
N THR A 34 9.26 1.89 7.95
CA THR A 34 8.04 2.00 8.77
C THR A 34 6.86 2.15 7.83
N TYR A 35 5.88 1.27 7.97
CA TYR A 35 4.67 1.31 7.18
C TYR A 35 3.48 0.72 7.97
N SER A 36 2.28 0.95 7.47
CA SER A 36 1.06 0.26 7.91
C SER A 36 0.39 -0.36 6.69
N LEU A 37 -0.09 -1.59 6.79
CA LEU A 37 -0.86 -2.27 5.75
C LEU A 37 -2.21 -2.72 6.33
N TYR A 38 -3.28 -2.27 5.69
CA TYR A 38 -4.64 -2.66 5.99
C TYR A 38 -5.20 -3.46 4.83
N TYR A 39 -5.75 -4.65 5.11
CA TYR A 39 -6.36 -5.51 4.10
C TYR A 39 -7.87 -5.52 4.27
N THR A 40 -8.58 -5.16 3.20
CA THR A 40 -10.03 -4.97 3.19
C THR A 40 -10.63 -5.84 2.08
N PRO A 41 -11.23 -7.00 2.44
CA PRO A 41 -11.95 -7.80 1.47
C PRO A 41 -13.27 -7.12 1.08
N VAL A 42 -13.61 -7.22 -0.21
CA VAL A 42 -14.87 -6.75 -0.80
C VAL A 42 -15.61 -7.98 -1.32
N PRO A 43 -16.87 -8.21 -0.91
CA PRO A 43 -17.66 -9.33 -1.41
C PRO A 43 -17.81 -9.28 -2.94
N ALA A 44 -17.80 -10.45 -3.58
CA ALA A 44 -17.79 -10.55 -5.04
C ALA A 44 -19.09 -10.00 -5.67
N GLU A 45 -20.19 -10.04 -4.94
CA GLU A 45 -21.49 -9.46 -5.30
C GLU A 45 -21.49 -7.92 -5.28
N ASN A 46 -20.54 -7.31 -4.57
CA ASN A 46 -20.44 -5.85 -4.42
C ASN A 46 -19.49 -5.21 -5.43
N VAL A 47 -18.97 -5.97 -6.41
CA VAL A 47 -18.04 -5.46 -7.42
C VAL A 47 -18.58 -5.66 -8.83
N SER A 48 -18.19 -4.74 -9.73
CA SER A 48 -18.47 -4.90 -11.16
C SER A 48 -17.72 -6.10 -11.75
N PRO A 49 -18.16 -6.63 -12.90
CA PRO A 49 -17.51 -7.78 -13.54
C PRO A 49 -16.00 -7.62 -13.74
N ASP A 50 -15.54 -6.44 -14.15
CA ASP A 50 -14.11 -6.16 -14.39
C ASP A 50 -13.28 -6.08 -13.11
N ALA A 51 -13.92 -5.77 -11.98
CA ALA A 51 -13.29 -5.68 -10.67
C ALA A 51 -13.26 -7.03 -9.93
N LYS A 52 -13.76 -8.13 -10.51
CA LYS A 52 -13.59 -9.48 -9.94
C LYS A 52 -12.12 -9.90 -9.93
N ASP A 53 -11.70 -10.61 -8.88
CA ASP A 53 -10.33 -11.07 -8.67
C ASP A 53 -9.28 -9.95 -8.72
N GLN A 54 -9.65 -8.75 -8.29
CA GLN A 54 -8.81 -7.57 -8.33
C GLN A 54 -8.27 -7.23 -6.94
N MET A 55 -7.05 -6.72 -6.91
CA MET A 55 -6.38 -6.13 -5.76
C MET A 55 -6.03 -4.68 -6.09
N THR A 56 -6.50 -3.73 -5.29
CA THR A 56 -6.19 -2.31 -5.43
C THR A 56 -5.51 -1.80 -4.17
N TYR A 57 -4.28 -1.33 -4.32
CA TYR A 57 -3.48 -0.71 -3.27
C TYR A 57 -3.60 0.81 -3.34
N PHE A 58 -4.08 1.43 -2.27
CA PHE A 58 -3.98 2.87 -2.04
C PHE A 58 -2.77 3.14 -1.16
N VAL A 59 -1.77 3.80 -1.72
CA VAL A 59 -0.48 4.07 -1.08
C VAL A 59 -0.41 5.54 -0.70
N PHE A 60 -0.50 5.81 0.59
CA PHE A 60 -0.39 7.13 1.18
C PHE A 60 1.05 7.41 1.56
N VAL A 61 1.66 8.36 0.87
CA VAL A 61 3.07 8.73 1.02
C VAL A 61 3.25 10.25 0.84
N PRO A 62 4.37 10.80 1.31
CA PRO A 62 4.69 12.19 1.01
C PRO A 62 4.88 12.48 -0.49
N PRO A 63 4.60 13.71 -0.97
CA PRO A 63 4.68 14.06 -2.39
C PRO A 63 6.12 14.02 -2.95
N TYR A 64 7.12 14.06 -2.08
CA TYR A 64 8.54 14.02 -2.42
C TYR A 64 9.11 12.61 -2.67
N MET A 65 8.25 11.59 -2.80
CA MET A 65 8.71 10.26 -3.20
C MET A 65 9.13 10.25 -4.68
N GLU A 66 10.40 9.94 -4.94
CA GLU A 66 10.95 9.84 -6.29
C GLU A 66 10.11 8.95 -7.22
N VAL A 67 9.97 9.36 -8.48
CA VAL A 67 9.17 8.63 -9.47
C VAL A 67 9.71 7.21 -9.66
N GLU A 68 11.03 7.02 -9.71
CA GLU A 68 11.64 5.69 -9.85
C GLU A 68 11.33 4.78 -8.68
N ARG A 69 11.40 5.31 -7.45
CA ARG A 69 11.02 4.55 -6.27
C ARG A 69 9.54 4.15 -6.31
N ARG A 70 8.68 5.01 -6.85
CA ARG A 70 7.25 4.68 -7.05
C ARG A 70 7.06 3.57 -8.09
N ARG A 71 7.78 3.61 -9.21
CA ARG A 71 7.78 2.57 -10.25
C ARG A 71 8.21 1.22 -9.69
N GLN A 72 9.31 1.21 -8.94
CA GLN A 72 9.81 0.02 -8.24
C GLN A 72 8.76 -0.54 -7.28
N PHE A 73 8.05 0.32 -6.54
CA PHE A 73 7.02 -0.17 -5.63
C PHE A 73 5.81 -0.78 -6.32
N ILE A 74 5.35 -0.15 -7.40
CA ILE A 74 4.24 -0.67 -8.21
C ILE A 74 4.59 -2.09 -8.69
N LYS A 75 5.82 -2.27 -9.19
CA LYS A 75 6.31 -3.58 -9.62
C LYS A 75 6.38 -4.57 -8.46
N LEU A 76 6.94 -4.16 -7.33
CA LEU A 76 7.08 -5.01 -6.14
C LEU A 76 5.73 -5.51 -5.61
N LEU A 77 4.74 -4.63 -5.47
CA LEU A 77 3.40 -5.03 -5.01
C LEU A 77 2.71 -5.95 -6.03
N THR A 78 2.83 -5.65 -7.32
CA THR A 78 2.29 -6.47 -8.41
C THR A 78 2.91 -7.86 -8.42
N ASP A 79 4.23 -7.95 -8.48
CA ASP A 79 4.96 -9.21 -8.56
C ASP A 79 4.70 -10.08 -7.32
N THR A 80 4.66 -9.47 -6.14
CA THR A 80 4.37 -10.18 -4.87
C THR A 80 2.96 -10.73 -4.86
N THR A 81 1.97 -9.92 -5.26
CA THR A 81 0.57 -10.36 -5.32
C THR A 81 0.44 -11.52 -6.31
N VAL A 82 0.95 -11.36 -7.54
CA VAL A 82 0.88 -12.37 -8.60
C VAL A 82 1.60 -13.66 -8.21
N ARG A 83 2.75 -13.57 -7.52
CA ARG A 83 3.48 -14.74 -7.02
C ARG A 83 2.65 -15.58 -6.06
N VAL A 84 1.90 -14.95 -5.15
CA VAL A 84 1.15 -15.66 -4.10
C VAL A 84 -0.23 -16.11 -4.58
N VAL A 85 -0.98 -15.23 -5.26
CA VAL A 85 -2.39 -15.49 -5.63
C VAL A 85 -2.56 -15.99 -7.06
N GLY A 86 -1.48 -16.00 -7.84
CA GLY A 86 -1.48 -16.32 -9.27
C GLY A 86 -1.89 -15.13 -10.14
N TYR A 87 -1.56 -15.22 -11.43
CA TYR A 87 -1.99 -14.23 -12.41
C TYR A 87 -3.50 -14.35 -12.67
N LYS A 88 -4.24 -13.25 -12.48
CA LYS A 88 -5.70 -13.19 -12.66
C LYS A 88 -6.15 -12.50 -13.95
N GLY A 89 -5.19 -12.16 -14.82
CA GLY A 89 -5.45 -11.37 -16.03
C GLY A 89 -4.94 -9.93 -15.94
N PRO A 90 -5.09 -9.15 -17.02
CA PRO A 90 -4.68 -7.76 -17.06
C PRO A 90 -5.53 -6.91 -16.10
N MET A 91 -4.96 -5.79 -15.61
CA MET A 91 -5.66 -4.82 -14.76
C MET A 91 -6.19 -5.40 -13.42
N LYS A 92 -5.61 -6.48 -12.92
CA LYS A 92 -6.02 -7.12 -11.65
C LYS A 92 -5.20 -6.74 -10.44
N VAL A 93 -4.04 -6.12 -10.62
CA VAL A 93 -3.31 -5.48 -9.53
C VAL A 93 -3.12 -4.02 -9.86
N ILE A 94 -3.72 -3.15 -9.05
CA ILE A 94 -3.74 -1.70 -9.25
C ILE A 94 -3.05 -1.05 -8.06
N VAL A 95 -2.20 -0.05 -8.31
CA VAL A 95 -1.52 0.73 -7.27
C VAL A 95 -1.77 2.20 -7.53
N ILE A 96 -2.39 2.88 -6.57
CA ILE A 96 -2.76 4.29 -6.63
C ILE A 96 -2.05 5.04 -5.52
N TYR A 97 -1.26 6.05 -5.87
CA TYR A 97 -0.64 6.93 -4.89
C TYR A 97 -1.59 8.04 -4.46
N LYS A 98 -1.66 8.26 -3.15
CA LYS A 98 -2.32 9.40 -2.51
C LYS A 98 -1.27 10.18 -1.74
N TYR A 99 -1.10 11.45 -2.07
CA TYR A 99 -0.07 12.26 -1.45
C TYR A 99 -0.61 12.99 -0.23
N HIS A 100 0.23 13.10 0.80
CA HIS A 100 -0.01 13.97 1.94
C HIS A 100 1.28 14.77 2.19
N ASP A 101 1.20 16.09 2.27
CA ASP A 101 2.34 16.89 2.71
C ASP A 101 2.51 16.82 4.23
N ASP A 102 3.43 17.63 4.77
CA ASP A 102 3.70 17.66 6.20
C ASP A 102 2.59 18.37 7.01
N GLU A 103 1.72 19.14 6.36
CA GLU A 103 0.59 19.84 6.99
C GLU A 103 -0.70 18.99 6.95
N ALA A 104 -0.77 18.03 6.02
CA ALA A 104 -1.87 17.08 5.88
C ALA A 104 -1.65 15.75 6.65
N CYS A 105 -0.54 15.61 7.38
CA CYS A 105 -0.19 14.38 8.09
C CYS A 105 0.25 14.66 9.53
N GLY A 106 -0.56 14.23 10.49
CA GLY A 106 -0.22 14.19 11.91
C GLY A 106 0.18 12.79 12.37
N VAL A 107 1.13 12.73 13.31
CA VAL A 107 1.55 11.49 13.99
C VAL A 107 1.55 11.78 15.49
N ASP A 108 0.91 10.91 16.27
CA ASP A 108 0.82 11.01 17.74
C ASP A 108 0.35 12.39 18.22
N GLY A 109 -0.62 12.98 17.50
CA GLY A 109 -1.20 14.28 17.82
C GLY A 109 -0.40 15.51 17.36
N VAL A 110 0.72 15.32 16.65
CA VAL A 110 1.58 16.42 16.18
C VAL A 110 1.66 16.42 14.66
N LEU A 111 1.48 17.57 14.01
CA LEU A 111 1.68 17.69 12.56
C LEU A 111 3.14 17.43 12.21
N ARG A 112 3.38 16.80 11.06
CA ARG A 112 4.75 16.58 10.57
C ARG A 112 5.49 17.89 10.34
N ALA A 113 4.79 18.95 9.94
CA ALA A 113 5.37 20.28 9.77
C ALA A 113 5.94 20.82 11.10
N ASP A 114 5.16 20.72 12.18
CA ASP A 114 5.59 21.15 13.53
C ASP A 114 6.78 20.33 14.03
N ALA A 115 6.74 19.01 13.84
CA ALA A 115 7.83 18.12 14.23
C ALA A 115 9.15 18.45 13.49
N LYS A 116 9.07 18.77 12.19
CA LYS A 116 10.24 19.20 11.40
C LYS A 116 10.77 20.55 11.88
N ALA A 117 9.89 21.53 12.12
CA ALA A 117 10.29 22.84 12.61
C ALA A 117 10.96 22.76 14.00
N ALA A 118 10.47 21.87 14.87
CA ALA A 118 11.08 21.62 16.18
C ALA A 118 12.45 20.94 16.09
N ALA A 119 12.65 20.02 15.12
CA ALA A 119 13.93 19.37 14.89
C ALA A 119 14.99 20.36 14.36
N ALA A 120 14.63 21.20 13.39
CA ALA A 120 15.56 22.18 12.78
C ALA A 120 16.05 23.27 13.75
N LYS A 121 15.38 23.48 14.88
CA LYS A 121 15.82 24.41 15.95
C LYS A 121 16.85 23.80 16.90
N LYS A 122 17.06 22.48 16.84
CA LYS A 122 18.00 21.74 17.68
C LYS A 122 19.35 21.49 16.99
N ASP A 123 19.43 21.75 15.69
CA ASP A 123 20.64 21.73 14.86
C ASP A 123 21.24 23.15 14.78
#